data_AF-A0A7W7CW33-F1
#
_entry.id   AF-A0A7W7CW33-F1
#
_cell.length_a   1.000
_cell.length_b   1.000
_cell.length_c   1.000
_cell.angle_alpha   90.00
_cell.angle_beta   90.00
_cell.angle_gamma   90.00
#
_symmetry.space_group_name_H-M   'P 1'
#
loop_
_entity.id
_entity.type
_entity.pdbx_description
1 polymer ?
#
loop_
_entity_poly.entity_id
_entity_poly.type
_entity_poly.pdbx_seq_one_letter_code
_entity_poly.pdbx_strand_id
1 'polypeptide(L)'
;MTTPKPRIEPLDPPMVPFAVGGLAAFAVAALIVWLADGPDRWLQICVAGFLCGIPGLITMIVHDRHRKRRRLLSHPEFRVTSQL
;
A
#
# COMPACT_ATOMS: atom_id res chain seq x y z
N MET A 1 -4.99 -42.99 4.19
CA MET A 1 -4.71 -41.79 5.04
C MET A 1 -4.68 -40.58 4.13
N THR A 2 -5.71 -39.74 4.15
CA THR A 2 -5.79 -38.55 3.29
C THR A 2 -5.10 -37.38 4.00
N THR A 3 -3.92 -37.00 3.53
CA THR A 3 -3.20 -35.81 4.02
C THR A 3 -4.06 -34.56 3.75
N PRO A 4 -4.34 -33.70 4.74
CA PRO A 4 -5.08 -32.46 4.50
C PRO A 4 -4.33 -31.55 3.52
N LYS A 5 -5.01 -31.03 2.51
CA LYS A 5 -4.42 -30.07 1.56
C LYS A 5 -3.91 -28.83 2.31
N PRO A 6 -2.66 -28.38 2.09
CA PRO A 6 -2.16 -27.14 2.68
C PRO A 6 -3.04 -25.95 2.29
N ARG A 7 -3.47 -25.16 3.27
CA ARG A 7 -4.20 -23.92 3.02
C ARG A 7 -3.23 -22.92 2.39
N ILE A 8 -3.56 -22.43 1.20
CA ILE A 8 -2.80 -21.35 0.56
C ILE A 8 -3.18 -20.05 1.25
N GLU A 9 -2.22 -19.43 1.93
CA GLU A 9 -2.41 -18.08 2.48
C GLU A 9 -2.49 -17.08 1.31
N PRO A 10 -3.55 -16.25 1.22
CA PRO A 10 -3.66 -15.27 0.15
C PRO A 10 -2.44 -14.34 0.10
N LEU A 11 -1.97 -14.06 -1.12
CA LEU A 11 -0.96 -13.03 -1.34
C LEU A 11 -1.58 -11.68 -0.98
N ASP A 12 -1.09 -11.10 0.10
CA ASP A 12 -1.51 -9.80 0.58
C ASP A 12 -0.25 -8.91 0.44
N PRO A 13 -0.10 -8.12 -0.65
CA PRO A 13 1.04 -7.22 -0.79
C PRO A 13 0.83 -5.95 0.08
N PRO A 14 1.88 -5.34 0.65
CA PRO A 14 1.71 -4.05 1.35
C PRO A 14 1.09 -3.04 0.39
N MET A 15 -0.03 -2.40 0.76
CA MET A 15 -0.78 -1.51 -0.13
C MET A 15 -0.22 -0.09 -0.13
N VAL A 16 0.40 0.33 0.99
CA VAL A 16 0.97 1.68 1.15
C VAL A 16 1.96 2.10 0.04
N PRO A 17 2.90 1.24 -0.44
CA PRO A 17 3.82 1.62 -1.51
C PRO A 17 3.13 2.07 -2.80
N PHE A 18 1.98 1.46 -3.15
CA PHE A 18 1.22 1.84 -4.35
C PHE A 18 0.58 3.22 -4.18
N ALA A 19 -0.02 3.50 -3.02
CA ALA A 19 -0.56 4.83 -2.74
C ALA A 19 0.53 5.90 -2.74
N VAL A 20 1.69 5.63 -2.13
CA VAL A 20 2.84 6.54 -2.17
C VAL A 20 3.30 6.79 -3.60
N GLY A 21 3.36 5.75 -4.43
CA GLY A 21 3.72 5.88 -5.85
C GLY A 21 2.78 6.81 -6.62
N GLY A 22 1.47 6.64 -6.47
CA GLY A 22 0.49 7.53 -7.10
C GLY A 22 0.58 8.99 -6.62
N LEU A 23 0.76 9.18 -5.31
CA LEU A 23 0.90 10.51 -4.73
C LEU A 23 2.19 11.21 -5.20
N ALA A 24 3.31 10.48 -5.24
CA ALA A 24 4.58 10.97 -5.74
C ALA A 24 4.51 11.32 -7.23
N ALA A 25 3.82 10.51 -8.05
CA ALA A 25 3.63 10.80 -9.46
C ALA A 25 2.92 12.15 -9.68
N PHE A 26 1.86 12.44 -8.91
CA PHE A 26 1.17 13.72 -8.98
C PHE A 26 2.04 14.90 -8.52
N ALA A 27 2.82 14.72 -7.44
CA ALA A 27 3.74 15.77 -6.98
C ALA A 27 4.82 16.09 -8.02
N VAL A 28 5.41 15.06 -8.64
CA VAL A 28 6.40 15.21 -9.71
C VAL A 28 5.78 15.85 -10.94
N ALA A 29 4.57 15.42 -11.34
CA ALA A 29 3.86 16.03 -12.48
C ALA A 29 3.55 17.51 -12.23
N ALA A 30 3.07 17.87 -11.03
CA ALA A 30 2.84 19.27 -10.65
C ALA A 30 4.13 20.10 -10.75
N LEU A 31 5.24 19.56 -10.25
CA LEU A 31 6.55 20.22 -10.30
C LEU A 31 7.01 20.43 -11.76
N ILE A 32 6.86 19.42 -12.62
CA ILE A 32 7.22 19.54 -14.04
C ILE A 32 6.36 20.60 -14.73
N VAL A 33 5.04 20.57 -14.53
CA VAL A 33 4.13 21.56 -15.14
C VAL A 33 4.48 22.97 -14.69
N TRP A 34 4.75 23.17 -13.40
CA TRP A 34 5.11 24.48 -12.87
C TRP A 34 6.45 24.99 -13.40
N LEU A 35 7.50 24.15 -13.43
CA LEU A 35 8.82 24.52 -13.96
C LEU A 35 8.83 24.79 -15.46
N ALA A 36 7.91 24.16 -16.20
CA ALA A 36 7.77 24.35 -17.65
C ALA A 36 6.84 25.52 -18.02
N ASP A 37 6.34 26.29 -17.04
CA ASP A 37 5.33 27.33 -17.24
C ASP A 37 4.10 26.81 -18.00
N GLY A 38 3.72 25.57 -17.68
CA GLY A 38 2.64 24.84 -18.33
C GLY A 38 1.26 25.36 -17.91
N PRO A 39 0.18 24.91 -18.58
CA PRO A 39 -1.15 25.48 -18.35
C PRO A 39 -1.67 25.25 -16.92
N ASP A 40 -2.22 26.30 -16.30
CA ASP A 40 -2.77 26.27 -14.93
C ASP A 40 -3.72 25.11 -14.68
N ARG A 41 -4.53 24.75 -15.68
CA ARG A 41 -5.49 23.64 -15.58
C ARG A 41 -4.80 22.31 -15.27
N TRP A 42 -3.63 22.06 -15.87
CA TRP A 42 -2.86 20.84 -15.61
C TRP A 42 -2.25 20.86 -14.21
N LEU A 43 -1.75 22.01 -13.78
CA LEU A 43 -1.24 22.19 -12.42
C LEU A 43 -2.35 21.93 -11.38
N GLN A 44 -3.54 22.52 -11.60
CA GLN A 44 -4.72 22.31 -10.75
C GLN A 44 -5.13 20.84 -10.68
N ILE A 45 -5.12 20.12 -11.81
CA ILE A 45 -5.40 18.68 -11.82
C ILE A 45 -4.37 17.92 -11.00
N CYS A 46 -3.08 18.25 -11.13
CA CYS A 46 -2.03 17.56 -10.38
C CYS A 46 -2.14 17.81 -8.87
N VAL A 47 -2.40 19.06 -8.48
CA VAL A 47 -2.63 19.45 -7.09
C VAL A 47 -3.89 18.78 -6.54
N ALA A 48 -5.00 18.79 -7.28
CA ALA A 48 -6.23 18.12 -6.88
C ALA A 48 -6.03 16.61 -6.71
N GLY A 49 -5.32 15.95 -7.64
CA GLY A 49 -4.97 14.54 -7.54
C GLY A 49 -4.11 14.24 -6.31
N PHE A 50 -3.11 15.08 -6.02
CA PHE A 50 -2.29 14.98 -4.81
C PHE A 50 -3.14 15.12 -3.53
N LEU A 51 -3.95 16.17 -3.44
CA LEU A 51 -4.78 16.43 -2.25
C LEU A 51 -5.82 15.33 -2.01
N CYS A 52 -6.50 14.88 -3.07
CA CYS A 52 -7.45 13.77 -3.01
C CYS A 52 -6.78 12.42 -2.71
N GLY A 53 -5.50 12.26 -3.06
CA GLY A 53 -4.72 11.06 -2.78
C GLY A 53 -4.36 10.90 -1.29
N ILE A 54 -4.28 12.00 -0.52
CA ILE A 54 -3.92 11.96 0.91
C ILE A 54 -4.91 11.11 1.74
N PRO A 55 -6.24 11.32 1.65
CA PRO A 55 -7.20 10.43 2.29
C PRO A 55 -7.01 8.96 1.92
N GLY A 56 -6.76 8.65 0.65
CA GLY A 56 -6.50 7.29 0.18
C GLY A 56 -5.22 6.67 0.77
N LEU A 57 -4.15 7.46 0.90
CA LEU A 57 -2.92 7.01 1.57
C LEU A 57 -3.18 6.71 3.06
N ILE A 58 -3.91 7.59 3.75
CA ILE A 58 -4.25 7.40 5.17
C ILE A 58 -5.03 6.10 5.37
N THR A 59 -6.03 5.82 4.53
CA THR A 59 -6.81 4.58 4.64
C THR A 59 -5.94 3.35 4.40
N MET A 60 -5.03 3.39 3.43
CA MET A 60 -4.08 2.29 3.18
C MET A 60 -3.11 2.07 4.34
N ILE A 61 -2.60 3.14 4.98
CA ILE A 61 -1.75 3.03 6.18
C ILE A 61 -2.51 2.37 7.32
N VAL A 62 -3.75 2.79 7.57
CA VAL A 62 -4.60 2.21 8.61
C VAL A 62 -4.88 0.74 8.30
N HIS A 63 -5.22 0.42 7.04
CA HIS A 63 -5.44 -0.94 6.58
C HIS A 63 -4.22 -1.84 6.82
N ASP A 64 -3.02 -1.39 6.42
CA ASP A 64 -1.77 -2.14 6.60
C ASP A 64 -1.41 -2.31 8.09
N ARG A 65 -1.75 -1.33 8.96
CA ARG A 65 -1.58 -1.46 10.43
C ARG A 65 -2.51 -2.52 11.01
N HIS A 66 -3.79 -2.53 10.64
CA HIS A 66 -4.73 -3.56 11.06
C HIS A 66 -4.32 -4.94 10.56
N ARG A 67 -3.86 -5.01 9.30
CA ARG A 67 -3.33 -6.22 8.69
C ARG A 67 -2.11 -6.75 9.47
N LYS A 68 -1.12 -5.90 9.78
CA LYS A 68 0.05 -6.29 10.60
C LYS A 68 -0.36 -6.81 11.97
N ARG A 69 -1.35 -6.16 12.62
CA ARG A 69 -1.89 -6.59 13.91
C ARG A 69 -2.58 -7.96 13.85
N ARG A 70 -3.34 -8.25 12.78
CA ARG A 70 -3.96 -9.57 12.57
C ARG A 70 -2.91 -10.67 12.42
N ARG A 71 -1.82 -10.43 11.68
CA ARG A 71 -0.72 -11.39 11.52
C ARG A 71 0.00 -11.70 12.83
N LEU A 72 0.23 -10.68 13.67
CA LEU A 72 0.83 -10.88 14.99
C LEU A 72 -0.03 -11.74 15.92
N LEU A 73 -1.36 -11.67 15.79
CA LEU A 73 -2.31 -12.46 16.58
C LEU A 73 -2.55 -13.87 16.02
N SER A 74 -2.29 -14.10 14.72
CA SER A 74 -2.50 -15.39 14.05
C SER A 74 -1.25 -16.28 13.99
N HIS A 75 -0.09 -15.81 14.44
CA HIS A 75 1.15 -16.59 14.53
C HIS A 75 1.62 -16.94 15.97
N PRO A 76 0.85 -17.64 16.82
CA PRO A 76 1.38 -18.22 18.06
C PRO A 76 2.09 -19.59 17.90
N GLU A 77 1.94 -20.32 16.78
CA GLU A 77 2.47 -21.70 16.69
C GLU A 77 3.19 -21.98 15.35
N PHE A 78 4.51 -21.87 15.36
CA PHE A 78 5.34 -22.72 14.51
C PHE A 78 6.57 -23.16 15.32
N ARG A 79 6.38 -24.11 16.23
CA ARG A 79 7.50 -24.88 16.80
C ARG A 79 7.83 -25.99 15.81
N VAL A 80 8.93 -25.83 15.08
CA VAL A 80 9.55 -26.96 14.39
C VAL A 80 10.23 -27.81 15.44
N THR A 81 9.52 -28.80 15.96
CA THR A 81 10.14 -29.87 16.76
C THR A 81 10.83 -30.79 15.77
N SER A 82 12.06 -30.44 15.37
CA SER A 82 12.93 -31.39 14.68
C SER A 82 13.46 -32.37 15.73
N GLN A 83 12.77 -33.49 15.88
CA GLN A 83 13.31 -34.69 16.50
C GLN A 83 13.93 -35.52 15.38
N LEU A 84 15.26 -35.50 15.28
CA LEU A 84 16.09 -36.59 14.76
C LEU A 84 17.47 -36.47 15.41
#